data_AF-A0A443Q6D9-F1
#
_entry.id   AF-A0A443Q6D9-F1
#
_cell.length_a   1.000
_cell.length_b   1.000
_cell.length_c   1.000
_cell.angle_alpha   90.00
_cell.angle_beta   90.00
_cell.angle_gamma   90.00
#
_symmetry.space_group_name_H-M   'P 1'
#
loop_
_entity.id
_entity.type
_entity.pdbx_description
1 polymer ?
#
loop_
_entity_poly.entity_id
_entity_poly.type
_entity_poly.pdbx_seq_one_letter_code
_entity_poly.pdbx_strand_id
1 'polypeptide(L)'
;MPMQTSLKPVVESPNVRYSEETIEADYEYENTRCSKDENGVLKVFPMKTLITFRTQRKVPKLGLMLVGWGGNNGSTVTGAIIANKHQMSWNTKEGVVKANYFGSITQASTVLIGKDYDGKDVYIPMKELLPMVNPNDIILDGWDISGLNLAQAMERARVLDYNLQEKLRPYMEKMKPRAAIYDPDFIAANQDERADNVLQTKDKWEQVTQVRKDIRDFKAK
;
A
#
# COMPACT_ATOMS: atom_id res chain seq x y z
N MET A 1 25.06 7.81 4.26
CA MET A 1 24.98 7.21 5.61
C MET A 1 25.04 5.71 5.43
N PRO A 2 25.93 5.01 6.14
CA PRO A 2 25.98 3.55 6.06
C PRO A 2 24.62 3.00 6.48
N MET A 3 24.08 2.03 5.72
CA MET A 3 22.88 1.29 6.11
C MET A 3 23.15 0.65 7.46
N GLN A 4 22.62 1.24 8.53
CA GLN A 4 22.40 0.52 9.78
C GLN A 4 21.54 -0.68 9.41
N THR A 5 22.10 -1.88 9.55
CA THR A 5 21.33 -3.11 9.59
C THR A 5 20.28 -2.92 10.69
N SER A 6 19.04 -2.67 10.27
CA SER A 6 17.87 -2.53 11.14
C SER A 6 17.79 -3.78 12.03
N LEU A 7 18.14 -3.61 13.30
CA LEU A 7 17.88 -4.60 14.33
C LEU A 7 16.41 -4.45 14.66
N LYS A 8 15.58 -5.40 14.18
CA LYS A 8 14.17 -5.45 14.53
C LYS A 8 14.03 -5.47 16.06
N PRO A 9 13.13 -4.66 16.65
CA PRO A 9 12.95 -4.63 18.09
C PRO A 9 12.51 -6.01 18.59
N VAL A 10 13.05 -6.41 19.74
CA VAL A 10 12.62 -7.59 20.50
C VAL A 10 11.96 -7.07 21.78
N VAL A 11 10.73 -7.50 22.04
CA VAL A 11 9.99 -7.11 23.24
C VAL A 11 10.14 -8.21 24.28
N GLU A 12 10.88 -7.94 25.34
CA GLU A 12 11.00 -8.84 26.49
C GLU A 12 9.81 -8.62 27.43
N SER A 13 8.79 -9.48 27.29
CA SER A 13 7.57 -9.41 28.09
C SER A 13 7.00 -10.81 28.32
N PRO A 14 6.46 -11.13 29.51
CA PRO A 14 5.79 -12.41 29.75
C PRO A 14 4.55 -12.61 28.86
N ASN A 15 3.99 -11.51 28.32
CA ASN A 15 2.80 -11.53 27.47
C ASN A 15 3.14 -11.68 25.98
N VAL A 16 4.42 -11.77 25.62
CA VAL A 16 4.86 -11.89 24.23
C VAL A 16 5.67 -13.17 24.07
N ARG A 17 5.30 -13.97 23.07
CA ARG A 17 5.96 -15.23 22.74
C ARG A 17 6.40 -15.21 21.29
N TYR A 18 7.68 -15.48 21.06
CA TYR A 18 8.25 -15.57 19.72
C TYR A 18 8.49 -17.02 19.34
N SER A 19 8.06 -17.40 18.14
CA SER A 19 8.48 -18.63 17.46
C SER A 19 9.17 -18.26 16.14
N GLU A 20 9.67 -19.25 15.39
CA GLU A 20 10.18 -19.01 14.03
C GLU A 20 9.09 -18.47 13.10
N GLU A 21 7.84 -18.88 13.29
CA GLU A 21 6.72 -18.60 12.38
C GLU A 21 5.87 -17.41 12.81
N THR A 22 5.74 -17.17 14.12
CA THR A 22 4.74 -16.26 14.68
C THR A 22 5.28 -15.42 15.85
N ILE A 23 4.62 -14.28 16.06
CA ILE A 23 4.66 -13.49 17.29
C ILE A 23 3.26 -13.60 17.89
N GLU A 24 3.17 -14.08 19.12
CA GLU A 24 1.92 -14.09 19.87
C GLU A 24 1.99 -13.06 20.99
N ALA A 25 0.95 -12.25 21.14
CA ALA A 25 0.88 -11.20 22.14
C ALA A 25 -0.49 -11.22 22.83
N ASP A 26 -0.48 -11.38 24.15
CA ASP A 26 -1.68 -11.25 24.97
C ASP A 26 -1.90 -9.77 25.33
N TYR A 27 -3.08 -9.25 25.01
CA TYR A 27 -3.46 -7.87 25.21
C TYR A 27 -4.78 -7.80 25.96
N GLU A 28 -4.78 -7.11 27.11
CA GLU A 28 -5.99 -6.82 27.86
C GLU A 28 -6.61 -5.53 27.31
N TYR A 29 -7.69 -5.67 26.55
CA TYR A 29 -8.44 -4.54 26.04
C TYR A 29 -9.45 -4.06 27.10
N GLU A 30 -9.20 -2.87 27.63
CA GLU A 30 -10.12 -2.19 28.54
C GLU A 30 -11.13 -1.35 27.75
N ASN A 31 -12.41 -1.47 28.09
CA ASN A 31 -13.48 -0.64 27.54
C ASN A 31 -14.63 -0.51 28.54
N THR A 32 -15.57 0.38 28.26
CA THR A 32 -16.72 0.66 29.13
C THR A 32 -18.01 0.49 28.33
N ARG A 33 -18.98 -0.25 28.89
CA ARG A 33 -20.36 -0.21 28.37
C ARG A 33 -21.25 0.62 29.28
N CYS A 34 -22.24 1.25 28.69
CA CYS A 34 -23.20 2.05 29.41
C CYS A 34 -24.63 1.60 29.08
N SER A 35 -25.51 1.59 30.06
CA SER A 35 -26.94 1.40 29.87
C SER A 35 -27.73 2.32 30.78
N LYS A 36 -28.86 2.85 30.32
CA LYS A 36 -29.82 3.51 31.20
C LYS A 36 -30.81 2.48 31.72
N ASP A 37 -31.15 2.56 32.99
CA ASP A 37 -32.29 1.79 33.52
C ASP A 37 -33.63 2.50 33.28
N GLU A 38 -34.73 1.89 33.74
CA GLU A 38 -36.09 2.39 33.58
C GLU A 38 -36.30 3.78 34.22
N ASN A 39 -35.48 4.15 35.21
CA ASN A 39 -35.50 5.45 35.87
C ASN A 39 -34.57 6.48 35.20
N GLY A 40 -33.93 6.12 34.09
CA GLY A 40 -32.99 6.97 33.37
C GLY A 40 -31.60 7.08 34.01
N VAL A 41 -31.31 6.29 35.06
CA VAL A 41 -30.00 6.29 35.71
C VAL A 41 -28.98 5.63 34.79
N LEU A 42 -27.88 6.32 34.53
CA LEU A 42 -26.78 5.81 33.71
C LEU A 42 -25.94 4.81 34.53
N LYS A 43 -26.00 3.54 34.16
CA LYS A 43 -25.10 2.49 34.67
C LYS A 43 -23.90 2.38 33.75
N VAL A 44 -22.72 2.43 34.33
CA VAL A 44 -21.42 2.39 33.65
C VAL A 44 -20.69 1.14 34.09
N PHE A 45 -20.24 0.34 33.14
CA PHE A 45 -19.63 -0.97 33.36
C PHE A 45 -18.24 -1.01 32.72
N PRO A 46 -17.17 -0.74 33.48
CA PRO A 46 -15.81 -1.01 33.05
C PRO A 46 -15.64 -2.51 32.81
N MET A 47 -15.00 -2.88 31.70
CA MET A 47 -14.81 -4.26 31.27
C MET A 47 -13.38 -4.45 30.76
N LYS A 48 -12.88 -5.66 30.93
CA LYS A 48 -11.59 -6.13 30.42
C LYS A 48 -11.85 -7.33 29.52
N THR A 49 -11.29 -7.29 28.30
CA THR A 49 -11.33 -8.42 27.36
C THR A 49 -9.91 -8.84 27.05
N LEU A 50 -9.54 -10.06 27.41
CA LEU A 50 -8.26 -10.62 27.03
C LEU A 50 -8.31 -11.08 25.57
N ILE A 51 -7.37 -10.58 24.77
CA ILE A 51 -7.22 -10.90 23.35
C ILE A 51 -5.80 -11.42 23.12
N THR A 52 -5.67 -12.60 22.53
CA THR A 52 -4.37 -13.09 22.03
C THR A 52 -4.26 -12.80 20.54
N PHE A 53 -3.35 -11.90 20.17
CA PHE A 53 -2.99 -11.63 18.79
C PHE A 53 -1.91 -12.61 18.33
N ARG A 54 -2.05 -13.13 17.11
CA ARG A 54 -1.02 -13.94 16.44
C ARG A 54 -0.64 -13.28 15.12
N THR A 55 0.61 -12.86 15.00
CA THR A 55 1.17 -12.21 13.81
C THR A 55 2.17 -13.14 13.14
N GLN A 56 2.00 -13.42 11.84
CA GLN A 56 2.97 -14.21 11.08
C GLN A 56 4.26 -13.41 10.86
N ARG A 57 5.41 -14.07 11.00
CA ARG A 57 6.73 -13.44 10.82
C ARG A 57 7.17 -13.38 9.37
N LYS A 58 6.72 -14.33 8.56
CA LYS A 58 7.04 -14.39 7.13
C LYS A 58 6.16 -13.40 6.37
N VAL A 59 6.79 -12.40 5.78
CA VAL A 59 6.14 -11.44 4.90
C VAL A 59 5.84 -12.13 3.56
N PRO A 60 4.57 -12.17 3.10
CA PRO A 60 4.23 -12.82 1.83
C PRO A 60 4.66 -11.95 0.64
N LYS A 61 4.76 -12.57 -0.56
CA LYS A 61 4.79 -11.81 -1.81
C LYS A 61 3.47 -11.05 -1.95
N LEU A 62 3.54 -9.78 -2.36
CA LEU A 62 2.37 -8.94 -2.54
C LEU A 62 2.21 -8.56 -4.02
N GLY A 63 1.08 -8.96 -4.59
CA GLY A 63 0.58 -8.44 -5.86
C GLY A 63 -0.49 -7.38 -5.60
N LEU A 64 -0.42 -6.27 -6.32
CA LEU A 64 -1.37 -5.17 -6.26
C LEU A 64 -1.94 -4.93 -7.65
N MET A 65 -3.26 -5.14 -7.79
CA MET A 65 -3.99 -4.83 -9.03
C MET A 65 -4.82 -3.57 -8.85
N LEU A 66 -4.54 -2.55 -9.67
CA LEU A 66 -5.22 -1.25 -9.58
C LEU A 66 -6.33 -1.12 -10.62
N VAL A 67 -7.52 -0.69 -10.21
CA VAL A 67 -8.56 -0.22 -11.13
C VAL A 67 -8.29 1.27 -11.41
N GLY A 68 -8.17 1.64 -12.68
CA GLY A 68 -7.67 2.96 -13.09
C GLY A 68 -6.14 3.06 -13.03
N TRP A 69 -5.44 1.97 -13.37
CA TRP A 69 -3.98 1.89 -13.27
C TRP A 69 -3.25 2.93 -14.12
N GLY A 70 -3.81 3.29 -15.28
CA GLY A 70 -3.28 4.35 -16.16
C GLY A 70 -3.70 5.77 -15.75
N GLY A 71 -4.42 5.94 -14.64
CA GLY A 71 -4.73 7.27 -14.08
C GLY A 71 -3.53 7.88 -13.35
N ASN A 72 -3.66 9.15 -12.94
CA ASN A 72 -2.59 9.90 -12.28
C ASN A 72 -2.00 9.16 -11.08
N ASN A 73 -2.86 8.59 -10.22
CA ASN A 73 -2.39 7.87 -9.03
C ASN A 73 -1.72 6.54 -9.41
N GLY A 74 -2.31 5.77 -10.32
CA GLY A 74 -1.77 4.47 -10.72
C GLY A 74 -0.41 4.58 -11.41
N SER A 75 -0.24 5.55 -12.31
CA SER A 75 1.04 5.82 -12.96
C SER A 75 2.08 6.36 -11.97
N THR A 76 1.68 7.23 -11.04
CA THR A 76 2.58 7.80 -10.03
C THR A 76 3.05 6.77 -9.01
N VAL A 77 2.14 5.93 -8.48
CA VAL A 77 2.51 4.83 -7.55
C VAL A 77 3.47 3.86 -8.23
N THR A 78 3.19 3.51 -9.49
CA THR A 78 4.07 2.63 -10.29
C THR A 78 5.45 3.24 -10.48
N GLY A 79 5.51 4.50 -10.91
CA GLY A 79 6.77 5.23 -11.08
C GLY A 79 7.55 5.38 -9.78
N ALA A 80 6.89 5.69 -8.66
CA ALA A 80 7.51 5.82 -7.36
C ALA A 80 8.12 4.48 -6.87
N ILE A 81 7.42 3.36 -7.06
CA ILE A 81 7.94 2.03 -6.71
C ILE A 81 9.17 1.67 -7.53
N ILE A 82 9.11 1.84 -8.86
CA ILE A 82 10.23 1.55 -9.75
C ILE A 82 11.43 2.45 -9.43
N ALA A 83 11.20 3.75 -9.23
CA ALA A 83 12.25 4.70 -8.91
C ALA A 83 12.97 4.35 -7.59
N ASN A 84 12.23 4.00 -6.54
CA ASN A 84 12.81 3.59 -5.25
C ASN A 84 13.51 2.24 -5.35
N LYS A 85 12.92 1.26 -6.05
CA LYS A 85 13.53 -0.06 -6.27
C LYS A 85 14.88 0.02 -6.98
N HIS A 86 14.99 0.89 -7.97
CA HIS A 86 16.22 1.11 -8.74
C HIS A 86 17.10 2.23 -8.18
N GLN A 87 16.78 2.76 -6.99
CA GLN A 87 17.54 3.83 -6.31
C GLN A 87 17.82 5.04 -7.23
N MET A 88 16.83 5.41 -8.04
CA MET A 88 16.99 6.44 -9.05
C MET A 88 17.26 7.81 -8.43
N SER A 89 18.03 8.61 -9.15
CA SER A 89 18.20 10.04 -8.90
C SER A 89 18.10 10.82 -10.21
N TRP A 90 17.61 12.05 -10.13
CA TRP A 90 17.44 12.93 -11.28
C TRP A 90 17.75 14.38 -10.89
N ASN A 91 18.08 15.20 -11.89
CA ASN A 91 18.31 16.62 -11.69
C ASN A 91 16.98 17.37 -11.73
N THR A 92 16.77 18.29 -10.81
CA THR A 92 15.76 19.36 -10.89
C THR A 92 16.47 20.71 -10.98
N LYS A 93 15.70 21.81 -11.02
CA LYS A 93 16.28 23.16 -10.98
C LYS A 93 16.99 23.47 -9.65
N GLU A 94 16.63 22.74 -8.61
CA GLU A 94 17.12 22.86 -7.24
C GLU A 94 18.27 21.90 -6.93
N GLY A 95 18.62 21.00 -7.85
CA GLY A 95 19.74 20.06 -7.73
C GLY A 95 19.34 18.60 -7.90
N VAL A 96 20.20 17.69 -7.45
CA VAL A 96 19.95 16.25 -7.59
C VAL A 96 19.00 15.76 -6.50
N VAL A 97 17.88 15.17 -6.91
CA VAL A 97 16.90 14.51 -6.03
C VAL A 97 17.08 13.00 -6.12
N LYS A 98 16.89 12.30 -4.99
CA LYS A 98 16.86 10.83 -4.91
C LYS A 98 15.44 10.36 -4.63
N ALA A 99 15.06 9.25 -5.26
CA ALA A 99 13.79 8.57 -4.99
C ALA A 99 13.65 8.25 -3.50
N ASN A 100 12.46 8.50 -2.96
CA ASN A 100 12.11 8.22 -1.57
C ASN A 100 10.60 7.93 -1.46
N TYR A 101 10.16 7.59 -0.25
CA TYR A 101 8.74 7.39 0.09
C TYR A 101 8.23 8.44 1.08
N PHE A 102 8.68 9.69 0.97
CA PHE A 102 8.15 10.77 1.81
C PHE A 102 6.63 10.92 1.61
N GLY A 103 5.93 11.25 2.70
CA GLY A 103 4.46 11.22 2.77
C GLY A 103 3.86 9.86 3.08
N SER A 104 4.61 8.76 3.01
CA SER A 104 4.15 7.46 3.48
C SER A 104 4.36 7.31 4.99
N ILE A 105 3.27 7.18 5.75
CA ILE A 105 3.35 6.96 7.21
C ILE A 105 4.15 5.68 7.50
N THR A 106 3.93 4.60 6.76
CA THR A 106 4.64 3.34 7.06
C THR A 106 6.14 3.41 6.75
N GLN A 107 6.54 4.13 5.69
CA GLN A 107 7.94 4.15 5.24
C GLN A 107 8.78 5.31 5.80
N ALA A 108 8.14 6.42 6.15
CA ALA A 108 8.80 7.67 6.49
C ALA A 108 8.42 8.25 7.86
N SER A 109 7.62 7.52 8.67
CA SER A 109 7.34 7.91 10.07
C SER A 109 8.07 7.03 11.09
N THR A 110 8.15 7.54 12.30
CA THR A 110 8.65 6.82 13.47
C THR A 110 7.56 6.70 14.53
N VAL A 111 7.73 5.75 15.44
CA VAL A 111 6.86 5.52 16.60
C VAL A 111 7.71 5.60 17.86
N LEU A 112 7.23 6.33 18.86
CA LEU A 112 7.84 6.38 20.19
C LEU A 112 7.59 5.05 20.90
N ILE A 113 8.66 4.38 21.31
CA ILE A 113 8.59 3.10 22.03
C ILE A 113 8.69 3.29 23.54
N GLY A 114 9.44 4.28 23.97
CA GLY A 114 9.68 4.55 25.38
C GLY A 114 10.89 5.42 25.57
N LYS A 115 11.59 5.24 26.70
CA LYS A 115 12.80 5.97 27.05
C LYS A 115 13.95 5.02 27.34
N ASP A 116 15.17 5.44 27.04
CA ASP A 116 16.38 4.72 27.45
C ASP A 116 16.72 4.97 28.93
N TYR A 117 17.80 4.36 29.42
CA TYR A 117 18.26 4.52 30.80
C TYR A 117 18.71 5.95 31.15
N ASP A 118 19.04 6.77 30.15
CA ASP A 118 19.36 8.18 30.31
C ASP A 118 18.09 9.08 30.26
N GLY A 119 16.91 8.49 30.08
CA GLY A 119 15.63 9.19 29.99
C GLY A 119 15.34 9.83 28.64
N LYS A 120 16.11 9.51 27.59
CA LYS A 120 15.90 10.01 26.22
C LYS A 120 14.87 9.17 25.50
N ASP A 121 14.03 9.82 24.71
CA ASP A 121 13.00 9.16 23.91
C ASP A 121 13.62 8.26 22.84
N VAL A 122 13.14 7.02 22.77
CA VAL A 122 13.55 6.02 21.78
C VAL A 122 12.46 5.87 20.73
N TYR A 123 12.79 6.26 19.51
CA TYR A 123 11.93 6.14 18.34
C TYR A 123 12.44 5.04 17.42
N ILE A 124 11.52 4.30 16.80
CA ILE A 124 11.86 3.36 15.73
C ILE A 124 11.04 3.66 14.47
N PRO A 125 11.54 3.35 13.27
CA PRO A 125 10.75 3.46 12.05
C PRO A 125 9.49 2.57 12.13
N MET A 126 8.33 3.09 11.69
CA MET A 126 7.07 2.35 11.81
C MET A 126 7.10 0.98 11.12
N LYS A 127 7.74 0.89 9.95
CA LYS A 127 7.94 -0.38 9.20
C LYS A 127 8.80 -1.43 9.93
N GLU A 128 9.48 -1.05 11.01
CA GLU A 128 10.34 -1.94 11.79
C GLU A 128 9.62 -2.51 13.04
N LEU A 129 8.45 -1.99 13.40
CA LEU A 129 7.64 -2.48 14.54
C LEU A 129 7.28 -3.96 14.40
N LEU A 130 6.82 -4.34 13.20
CA LEU A 130 6.40 -5.69 12.87
C LEU A 130 6.83 -6.02 11.45
N PRO A 131 6.88 -7.31 11.07
CA PRO A 131 7.17 -7.71 9.70
C PRO A 131 6.13 -7.12 8.71
N MET A 132 6.59 -6.21 7.85
CA MET A 132 5.76 -5.54 6.85
C MET A 132 6.33 -5.71 5.44
N VAL A 133 5.46 -5.65 4.44
CA VAL A 133 5.86 -5.64 3.02
C VAL A 133 6.67 -4.38 2.72
N ASN A 134 7.81 -4.55 2.05
CA ASN A 134 8.55 -3.43 1.47
C ASN A 134 7.87 -3.02 0.15
N PRO A 135 7.52 -1.75 -0.05
CA PRO A 135 6.90 -1.29 -1.30
C PRO A 135 7.71 -1.61 -2.57
N ASN A 136 9.04 -1.73 -2.48
CA ASN A 136 9.89 -2.13 -3.61
C ASN A 136 9.66 -3.57 -4.10
N ASP A 137 9.03 -4.41 -3.26
CA ASP A 137 8.73 -5.81 -3.55
C ASP A 137 7.30 -6.01 -4.06
N ILE A 138 6.51 -4.94 -4.17
CA ILE A 138 5.14 -5.00 -4.70
C ILE A 138 5.19 -5.25 -6.21
N ILE A 139 4.45 -6.27 -6.64
CA ILE A 139 4.24 -6.59 -8.06
C ILE A 139 2.96 -5.88 -8.50
N LEU A 140 3.03 -5.12 -9.59
CA LEU A 140 1.93 -4.27 -10.06
C LEU A 140 1.31 -4.83 -11.34
N ASP A 141 -0.02 -4.78 -11.40
CA ASP A 141 -0.85 -5.01 -12.58
C ASP A 141 -2.13 -4.17 -12.40
N GLY A 142 -3.08 -4.24 -13.32
CA GLY A 142 -4.34 -3.54 -13.18
C GLY A 142 -5.10 -3.36 -14.47
N TRP A 143 -6.20 -2.62 -14.35
CA TRP A 143 -7.13 -2.34 -15.44
C TRP A 143 -7.25 -0.83 -15.63
N ASP A 144 -7.48 -0.39 -16.86
CA ASP A 144 -7.87 0.98 -17.20
C ASP A 144 -8.70 0.95 -18.48
N ILE A 145 -9.71 1.82 -18.54
CA ILE A 145 -10.52 1.99 -19.76
C ILE A 145 -9.71 2.57 -20.91
N SER A 146 -8.54 3.15 -20.63
CA SER A 146 -7.57 3.63 -21.60
C SER A 146 -6.46 2.61 -21.85
N GLY A 147 -6.10 2.36 -23.10
CA GLY A 147 -5.08 1.42 -23.53
C GLY A 147 -3.65 1.96 -23.49
N LEU A 148 -3.46 3.21 -23.03
CA LEU A 148 -2.14 3.81 -22.87
C LEU A 148 -1.26 2.95 -21.96
N ASN A 149 0.00 2.75 -22.36
CA ASN A 149 0.97 2.15 -21.46
C ASN A 149 1.30 3.12 -20.30
N LEU A 150 1.92 2.60 -19.24
CA LEU A 150 2.16 3.39 -18.03
C LEU A 150 3.12 4.57 -18.24
N ALA A 151 4.02 4.51 -19.24
CA ALA A 151 4.86 5.66 -19.58
C ALA A 151 4.05 6.80 -20.21
N GLN A 152 3.16 6.49 -21.16
CA GLN A 152 2.24 7.46 -21.76
C GLN A 152 1.25 8.02 -20.73
N ALA A 153 0.76 7.15 -19.82
CA ALA A 153 -0.09 7.57 -18.71
C ALA A 153 0.63 8.54 -17.77
N MET A 154 1.90 8.28 -17.46
CA MET A 154 2.74 9.15 -16.63
C MET A 154 2.95 10.53 -17.30
N GLU A 155 3.23 10.57 -18.61
CA GLU A 155 3.33 11.82 -19.38
C GLU A 155 2.02 12.61 -19.35
N ARG A 156 0.89 11.91 -19.57
CA ARG A 156 -0.45 12.51 -19.49
C ARG A 156 -0.75 13.08 -18.11
N ALA A 157 -0.33 12.39 -17.05
CA ALA A 157 -0.61 12.77 -15.67
C ALA A 157 0.13 14.04 -15.23
N ARG A 158 1.32 14.32 -15.80
CA ARG A 158 2.14 15.51 -15.49
C ARG A 158 2.43 15.69 -14.00
N VAL A 159 2.57 14.59 -13.26
CA VAL A 159 2.84 14.60 -11.82
C VAL A 159 4.34 14.54 -11.52
N LEU A 160 5.05 13.60 -12.15
CA LEU A 160 6.47 13.38 -11.91
C LEU A 160 7.33 14.38 -12.70
N ASP A 161 8.49 14.75 -12.16
CA ASP A 161 9.46 15.59 -12.86
C ASP A 161 9.88 14.97 -14.21
N TYR A 162 10.05 15.80 -15.24
CA TYR A 162 10.34 15.33 -16.60
C TYR A 162 11.60 14.46 -16.68
N ASN A 163 12.66 14.79 -15.95
CA ASN A 163 13.90 14.00 -15.97
C ASN A 163 13.71 12.63 -15.30
N LEU A 164 12.80 12.53 -14.33
CA LEU A 164 12.40 11.25 -13.76
C LEU A 164 11.55 10.45 -14.75
N GLN A 165 10.62 11.10 -15.47
CA GLN A 165 9.80 10.43 -16.48
C GLN A 165 10.67 9.74 -17.55
N GLU A 166 11.68 10.42 -18.07
CA GLU A 166 12.61 9.85 -19.05
C GLU A 166 13.36 8.61 -18.53
N LYS A 167 13.76 8.63 -17.25
CA LYS A 167 14.43 7.49 -16.60
C LYS A 167 13.48 6.31 -16.37
N LEU A 168 12.20 6.59 -16.11
CA LEU A 168 11.17 5.58 -15.87
C LEU A 168 10.63 4.95 -17.16
N ARG A 169 10.71 5.67 -18.28
CA ARG A 169 10.15 5.24 -19.58
C ARG A 169 10.51 3.80 -19.98
N PRO A 170 11.78 3.34 -19.93
CA PRO A 170 12.14 1.97 -20.35
C PRO A 170 11.50 0.86 -19.50
N TYR A 171 11.07 1.19 -18.27
CA TYR A 171 10.42 0.27 -17.35
C TYR A 171 8.89 0.29 -17.54
N MET A 172 8.31 1.49 -17.70
CA MET A 172 6.86 1.69 -17.71
C MET A 172 6.22 1.54 -19.09
N GLU A 173 6.97 1.66 -20.19
CA GLU A 173 6.42 1.53 -21.55
C GLU A 173 5.89 0.12 -21.87
N LYS A 174 6.45 -0.90 -21.21
CA LYS A 174 6.08 -2.32 -21.36
C LYS A 174 4.89 -2.71 -20.50
N MET A 175 4.51 -1.86 -19.56
CA MET A 175 3.39 -2.09 -18.66
C MET A 175 2.14 -1.51 -19.32
N LYS A 176 1.20 -2.38 -19.72
CA LYS A 176 -0.08 -1.99 -20.29
C LYS A 176 -1.22 -2.46 -19.38
N PRO A 177 -2.23 -1.61 -19.12
CA PRO A 177 -3.39 -2.01 -18.36
C PRO A 177 -4.21 -3.05 -19.13
N ARG A 178 -4.81 -3.97 -18.38
CA ARG A 178 -5.85 -4.87 -18.89
C ARG A 178 -7.10 -4.06 -19.25
N ALA A 179 -7.88 -4.58 -20.18
CA ALA A 179 -9.15 -3.97 -20.54
C ALA A 179 -10.08 -3.91 -19.31
N ALA A 180 -10.69 -2.75 -19.06
CA ALA A 180 -11.54 -2.53 -17.89
C ALA A 180 -13.03 -2.64 -18.23
N ILE A 181 -13.87 -2.78 -17.21
CA ILE A 181 -15.32 -2.62 -17.36
C ILE A 181 -15.61 -1.11 -17.50
N TYR A 182 -16.42 -0.74 -18.48
CA TYR A 182 -16.90 0.63 -18.68
C TYR A 182 -18.43 0.62 -18.72
N ASP A 183 -19.05 1.35 -17.80
CA ASP A 183 -20.50 1.57 -17.74
C ASP A 183 -20.70 3.10 -17.74
N PRO A 184 -21.07 3.72 -18.89
CA PRO A 184 -21.13 5.17 -19.04
C PRO A 184 -22.07 5.86 -18.04
N ASP A 185 -23.11 5.17 -17.57
CA ASP A 185 -24.10 5.72 -16.64
C ASP A 185 -23.50 6.02 -15.25
N PHE A 186 -22.36 5.41 -14.93
CA PHE A 186 -21.70 5.54 -13.62
C PHE A 186 -20.55 6.54 -13.62
N ILE A 187 -20.17 7.10 -14.77
CA ILE A 187 -19.08 8.07 -14.87
C ILE A 187 -19.45 9.28 -15.71
N ALA A 188 -18.64 10.34 -15.62
CA ALA A 188 -18.88 11.54 -16.40
C ALA A 188 -18.79 11.24 -17.92
N ALA A 189 -19.73 11.78 -18.69
CA ALA A 189 -19.83 11.56 -20.14
C ALA A 189 -18.55 11.96 -20.92
N ASN A 190 -17.71 12.84 -20.37
CA ASN A 190 -16.44 13.24 -20.98
C ASN A 190 -15.35 12.15 -20.94
N GLN A 191 -15.62 10.99 -20.33
CA GLN A 191 -14.69 9.85 -20.36
C GLN A 191 -14.86 8.97 -21.60
N ASP A 192 -15.85 9.23 -22.45
CA ASP A 192 -16.16 8.37 -23.59
C ASP A 192 -15.00 8.28 -24.59
N GLU A 193 -14.38 9.41 -24.93
CA GLU A 193 -13.20 9.45 -25.81
C GLU A 193 -11.96 8.76 -25.23
N ARG A 194 -11.94 8.53 -23.91
CA ARG A 194 -10.82 7.86 -23.22
C ARG A 194 -10.98 6.34 -23.20
N ALA A 195 -12.18 5.82 -23.47
CA ALA A 195 -12.53 4.41 -23.27
C ALA A 195 -12.22 3.55 -24.52
N ASP A 196 -10.94 3.36 -24.85
CA ASP A 196 -10.46 2.53 -25.97
C ASP A 196 -10.01 1.10 -25.57
N ASN A 197 -10.00 0.78 -24.28
CA ASN A 197 -9.56 -0.49 -23.70
C ASN A 197 -10.63 -1.08 -22.78
N VAL A 198 -11.78 -1.40 -23.36
CA VAL A 198 -12.97 -1.86 -22.64
C VAL A 198 -13.20 -3.36 -22.85
N LEU A 199 -13.57 -4.07 -21.78
CA LEU A 199 -13.95 -5.48 -21.82
C LEU A 199 -15.19 -5.69 -22.70
N GLN A 200 -15.03 -6.51 -23.72
CA GLN A 200 -16.12 -6.93 -24.61
C GLN A 200 -16.78 -8.18 -24.03
N THR A 201 -17.92 -8.01 -23.37
CA THR A 201 -18.67 -9.08 -22.68
C THR A 201 -20.16 -8.90 -22.91
N LYS A 202 -20.93 -9.99 -22.95
CA LYS A 202 -22.37 -9.92 -23.26
C LYS A 202 -23.22 -9.41 -22.10
N ASP A 203 -22.80 -9.66 -20.87
CA ASP A 203 -23.54 -9.35 -19.64
C ASP A 203 -22.61 -9.08 -18.46
N LYS A 204 -23.16 -8.54 -17.37
CA LYS A 204 -22.41 -8.20 -16.15
C LYS A 204 -21.83 -9.44 -15.45
N TRP A 205 -22.38 -10.63 -15.68
CA TRP A 205 -21.85 -11.86 -15.09
C TRP A 205 -20.58 -12.34 -15.80
N GLU A 206 -20.51 -12.18 -17.12
CA GLU A 206 -19.27 -12.39 -17.88
C GLU A 206 -18.18 -11.41 -17.47
N GLN A 207 -18.52 -10.15 -17.20
CA GLN A 207 -17.57 -9.17 -16.65
C GLN A 207 -16.96 -9.65 -15.32
N VAL A 208 -17.80 -10.09 -14.38
CA VAL A 208 -17.35 -10.67 -13.09
C VAL A 208 -16.45 -11.89 -13.32
N THR A 209 -16.85 -12.77 -14.24
CA THR A 209 -16.09 -13.99 -14.55
C THR A 209 -14.72 -13.65 -15.13
N GLN A 210 -14.64 -12.65 -16.01
CA GLN A 210 -13.39 -12.18 -16.61
C GLN A 210 -12.46 -11.53 -15.57
N VAL A 211 -12.96 -10.66 -14.69
CA VAL A 211 -12.15 -10.07 -13.60
C VAL A 211 -11.62 -11.15 -12.66
N ARG A 212 -12.44 -12.15 -12.30
CA ARG A 212 -11.97 -13.29 -11.49
C ARG A 212 -10.89 -14.10 -12.19
N LYS A 213 -10.98 -14.25 -13.52
CA LYS A 213 -9.94 -14.90 -14.33
C LYS A 213 -8.66 -14.07 -14.31
N ASP A 214 -8.73 -12.76 -14.56
CA ASP A 214 -7.57 -11.87 -14.54
C ASP A 214 -6.81 -11.91 -13.21
N ILE A 215 -7.53 -11.92 -12.08
CA ILE A 215 -6.93 -12.05 -10.74
C ILE A 215 -6.22 -13.40 -10.57
N ARG A 216 -6.82 -14.50 -11.04
CA ARG A 216 -6.18 -15.83 -10.99
C ARG A 216 -4.95 -15.89 -11.90
N ASP A 217 -5.06 -15.35 -13.11
CA ASP A 217 -3.98 -15.30 -14.09
C ASP A 217 -2.81 -14.44 -13.59
N PHE A 218 -3.09 -13.33 -12.90
CA PHE A 218 -2.06 -12.50 -12.26
C PHE A 218 -1.39 -13.25 -11.09
N LYS A 219 -2.19 -13.90 -10.22
CA LYS A 219 -1.67 -14.65 -9.08
C LYS A 219 -0.80 -15.86 -9.48
N ALA A 220 -1.06 -16.45 -10.65
CA ALA A 220 -0.32 -17.60 -11.16
C ALA A 220 1.03 -17.23 -11.80
N LYS A 221 1.26 -15.96 -12.11
CA LYS A 221 2.51 -15.43 -12.66
C LYS A 221 3.45 -14.97 -11.55
#